data_AF-A0A8H6A9U7-F1
#
_entry.id   AF-A0A8H6A9U7-F1
#
_cell.length_a   1.000
_cell.length_b   1.000
_cell.length_c   1.000
_cell.angle_alpha   90.00
_cell.angle_beta   90.00
_cell.angle_gamma   90.00
#
_symmetry.space_group_name_H-M   'P 1'
#
loop_
_entity.id
_entity.type
_entity.pdbx_description
1 polymer ?
#
loop_
_entity_poly.entity_id
_entity_poly.type
_entity_poly.pdbx_seq_one_letter_code
_entity_poly.pdbx_strand_id
1 'polypeptide(L)'
;MANRHITRRILLGAAVSVFLLFIFFVRPQGPPSPAIRAPGHLEKSPHSTLTKDDMVKGEVVMPKLGNETAKAELGRATWKYFHTMLARYPEDPTDEQQETLRSFIYLFARLYPCGECASHFQGHLKKYPPQVSSRNAASGWGCFIHNEVNTMLKKPIFDCNKIGDFYDCGCAKDQETDEESEELKSRSHTDSDENKNIVASQPVDISKEPTTRG
;
A
#
# COMPACT_ATOMS: atom_id res chain seq x y z
N MET A 1 47.62 -34.87 9.76
CA MET A 1 46.56 -34.11 9.04
C MET A 1 45.17 -34.77 9.10
N ALA A 2 45.04 -36.11 9.08
CA ALA A 2 43.75 -36.80 9.08
C ALA A 2 42.82 -36.49 10.29
N ASN A 3 43.37 -36.34 11.50
CA ASN A 3 42.57 -36.13 12.71
C ASN A 3 41.77 -34.82 12.70
N ARG A 4 42.32 -33.75 12.10
CA ARG A 4 41.66 -32.43 12.00
C ARG A 4 40.45 -32.45 11.06
N HIS A 5 40.46 -33.31 10.05
CA HIS A 5 39.32 -33.49 9.13
C HIS A 5 38.18 -34.27 9.79
N ILE A 6 38.51 -35.25 10.64
CA ILE A 6 37.53 -36.06 11.36
C ILE A 6 36.81 -35.19 12.41
N THR A 7 37.54 -34.45 13.24
CA THR A 7 36.95 -33.55 14.24
C THR A 7 36.06 -32.48 13.60
N ARG A 8 36.47 -31.91 12.46
CA ARG A 8 35.66 -30.91 11.73
C ARG A 8 34.36 -31.51 11.18
N ARG A 9 34.38 -32.75 10.69
CA ARG A 9 33.17 -33.46 10.23
C ARG A 9 32.20 -33.76 11.37
N ILE A 10 32.72 -34.16 12.53
CA ILE A 10 31.90 -34.42 13.73
C ILE A 10 31.23 -33.12 14.22
N LEU A 11 31.99 -32.01 14.30
CA LEU A 11 31.44 -30.72 14.74
C LEU A 11 30.38 -30.18 13.77
N LEU A 12 30.60 -30.31 12.45
CA LEU A 12 29.59 -29.95 11.45
C LEU A 12 28.32 -30.81 11.56
N GLY A 13 28.48 -32.13 11.75
CA GLY A 13 27.36 -33.04 11.96
C GLY A 13 26.55 -32.66 13.20
N ALA A 14 27.21 -32.43 14.34
CA ALA A 14 26.56 -32.03 15.58
C ALA A 14 25.84 -30.68 15.44
N ALA A 15 26.44 -29.70 14.76
CA ALA A 15 25.81 -28.40 14.50
C ALA A 15 24.55 -28.52 13.62
N VAL A 16 24.60 -29.35 12.57
CA VAL A 16 23.43 -29.63 11.72
C VAL A 16 22.34 -30.35 12.51
N SER A 17 22.68 -31.35 13.32
CA SER A 17 21.70 -32.06 14.16
C SER A 17 21.03 -31.13 15.18
N VAL A 18 21.80 -30.27 15.86
CA VAL A 18 21.25 -29.28 16.80
C VAL A 18 20.35 -28.27 16.06
N PHE A 19 20.75 -27.82 14.87
CA PHE A 19 19.94 -26.92 14.05
C PHE A 19 18.62 -27.56 13.61
N LEU A 20 18.65 -28.83 13.17
CA LEU A 20 17.44 -29.57 12.81
C LEU A 20 16.55 -29.79 14.04
N LEU A 21 17.10 -30.18 15.18
CA LEU A 21 16.34 -30.33 16.42
C LEU A 21 15.69 -29.01 16.85
N PHE A 22 16.41 -27.89 16.72
CA PHE A 22 15.85 -26.56 17.00
C PHE A 22 14.71 -26.19 16.02
N ILE A 23 14.86 -26.49 14.72
CA ILE A 23 13.81 -26.24 13.73
C ILE A 23 12.57 -27.12 13.96
N PHE A 24 12.75 -28.40 14.28
CA PHE A 24 11.62 -29.33 14.39
C PHE A 24 10.94 -29.32 15.76
N PHE A 25 11.69 -29.11 16.84
CA PHE A 25 11.17 -29.21 18.21
C PHE A 25 11.04 -27.87 18.94
N VAL A 26 11.79 -26.83 18.55
CA VAL A 26 11.79 -25.54 19.26
C VAL A 26 11.04 -24.45 18.50
N ARG A 27 10.91 -24.53 17.17
CA ARG A 27 10.00 -23.63 16.45
C ARG A 27 8.56 -23.97 16.83
N PRO A 28 7.77 -23.04 17.38
CA PRO A 28 6.35 -23.26 17.61
C PRO A 28 5.71 -23.54 16.25
N GLN A 29 5.26 -24.78 16.03
CA GLN A 29 4.40 -25.11 14.91
C GLN A 29 3.10 -24.35 15.18
N GLY A 30 2.88 -23.25 14.45
CA GLY A 30 1.61 -22.54 14.50
C GLY A 30 0.46 -23.51 14.21
N PRO A 31 -0.74 -23.32 14.79
CA PRO A 31 -1.81 -24.29 14.65
C PRO A 31 -2.11 -24.56 13.16
N PRO A 32 -2.46 -25.81 12.79
CA PRO A 32 -2.43 -26.26 11.41
C PRO A 32 -3.54 -25.66 10.54
N SER A 33 -4.57 -25.02 11.13
CA SER A 33 -5.61 -24.32 10.37
C SER A 33 -6.30 -23.18 11.15
N PRO A 34 -6.89 -22.19 10.44
CA PRO A 34 -7.75 -21.16 11.05
C PRO A 34 -8.96 -21.71 11.80
N ALA A 35 -9.49 -22.87 11.40
CA ALA A 35 -10.64 -23.51 12.05
C ALA A 35 -10.34 -23.91 13.51
N ILE A 36 -9.09 -24.28 13.81
CA ILE A 36 -8.64 -24.58 15.18
C ILE A 36 -8.45 -23.29 16.00
N ARG A 37 -8.08 -22.18 15.36
CA ARG A 37 -7.92 -20.88 16.03
C ARG A 37 -9.25 -20.24 16.41
N ALA A 38 -10.30 -20.48 15.65
CA ALA A 38 -11.64 -19.93 15.88
C ALA A 38 -12.73 -20.98 15.61
N PRO A 39 -12.98 -21.93 16.54
CA PRO A 39 -14.01 -22.95 16.36
C PRO A 39 -15.41 -22.33 16.16
N GLY A 40 -16.17 -22.82 15.18
CA GLY A 40 -17.56 -22.42 14.95
C GLY A 40 -17.78 -21.04 14.31
N HIS A 41 -16.73 -20.33 13.87
CA HIS A 41 -16.90 -19.01 13.23
C HIS A 41 -17.60 -19.07 11.85
N LEU A 42 -17.52 -20.20 11.14
CA LEU A 42 -18.17 -20.39 9.84
C LEU A 42 -19.62 -20.87 9.94
N GLU A 43 -20.01 -21.46 11.08
CA GLU A 43 -21.35 -22.03 11.27
C GLU A 43 -22.37 -21.00 11.76
N LYS A 44 -21.90 -19.89 12.34
CA LYS A 44 -22.75 -18.76 12.69
C LYS A 44 -23.03 -17.95 11.44
N SER A 45 -23.99 -18.38 10.63
CA SER A 45 -24.59 -17.50 9.62
C SER A 45 -25.34 -16.40 10.38
N PRO A 46 -24.86 -15.14 10.36
CA PRO A 46 -25.63 -14.07 10.97
C PRO A 46 -26.83 -13.83 10.04
N HIS A 47 -28.04 -14.06 10.55
CA HIS A 47 -29.25 -13.47 9.98
C HIS A 47 -29.09 -11.95 10.07
N SER A 48 -28.47 -11.36 9.05
CA SER A 48 -28.02 -9.99 9.10
C SER A 48 -28.93 -9.11 8.24
N THR A 49 -29.72 -8.29 8.92
CA THR A 49 -30.45 -7.14 8.38
C THR A 49 -29.53 -5.92 8.12
N LEU A 50 -28.22 -6.12 7.99
CA LEU A 50 -27.28 -5.03 7.69
C LEU A 50 -27.46 -4.54 6.25
N THR A 51 -27.73 -3.26 6.09
CA THR A 51 -27.73 -2.62 4.78
C THR A 51 -26.31 -2.21 4.39
N LYS A 52 -26.09 -2.02 3.08
CA LYS A 52 -24.83 -1.49 2.57
C LYS A 52 -24.48 -0.12 3.17
N ASP A 53 -25.49 0.71 3.37
CA ASP A 53 -25.34 2.04 3.96
C ASP A 53 -24.81 1.97 5.39
N ASP A 54 -25.31 1.03 6.20
CA ASP A 54 -24.84 0.81 7.57
C ASP A 54 -23.36 0.38 7.58
N MET A 55 -22.94 -0.38 6.58
CA MET A 55 -21.56 -0.86 6.45
C MET A 55 -20.60 0.26 6.01
N VAL A 56 -21.04 1.20 5.19
CA VAL A 56 -20.19 2.26 4.64
C VAL A 56 -20.14 3.49 5.57
N LYS A 57 -21.23 3.81 6.27
CA LYS A 57 -21.37 5.04 7.08
C LYS A 57 -21.10 4.88 8.58
N GLY A 58 -20.77 3.67 9.05
CA GLY A 58 -20.60 3.45 10.49
C GLY A 58 -19.31 4.03 11.07
N GLU A 59 -19.18 3.89 12.39
CA GLU A 59 -18.08 4.47 13.16
C GLU A 59 -16.72 3.80 12.88
N VAL A 60 -15.67 4.48 13.35
CA VAL A 60 -14.29 3.95 13.39
C VAL A 60 -14.27 2.69 14.25
N VAL A 61 -13.72 1.61 13.68
CA VAL A 61 -13.65 0.29 14.35
C VAL A 61 -12.35 0.14 15.14
N MET A 62 -11.27 0.78 14.68
CA MET A 62 -9.93 0.57 15.19
C MET A 62 -9.61 1.45 16.42
N PRO A 63 -8.83 0.94 17.38
CA PRO A 63 -8.42 1.69 18.55
C PRO A 63 -7.33 2.73 18.21
N LYS A 64 -6.96 3.54 19.21
CA LYS A 64 -5.85 4.50 19.11
C LYS A 64 -4.51 3.80 18.84
N LEU A 65 -3.71 4.33 17.92
CA LEU A 65 -2.35 3.82 17.66
C LEU A 65 -1.29 4.74 18.28
N GLY A 66 -0.94 4.46 19.54
CA GLY A 66 -0.05 5.34 20.33
C GLY A 66 1.46 5.26 20.03
N ASN A 67 1.93 4.26 19.28
CA ASN A 67 3.35 4.17 18.91
C ASN A 67 3.61 5.00 17.65
N GLU A 68 4.30 6.13 17.80
CA GLU A 68 4.53 7.10 16.71
C GLU A 68 5.38 6.56 15.56
N THR A 69 6.41 5.73 15.84
CA THR A 69 7.23 5.12 14.79
C THR A 69 6.40 4.15 13.95
N ALA A 70 5.65 3.26 14.62
CA ALA A 70 4.76 2.32 13.95
C ALA A 70 3.65 3.04 13.16
N LYS A 71 3.13 4.15 13.71
CA LYS A 71 2.14 5.00 13.01
C LYS A 71 2.70 5.58 11.71
N ALA A 72 3.93 6.10 11.74
CA ALA A 72 4.57 6.67 10.57
C ALA A 72 4.91 5.60 9.51
N GLU A 73 5.39 4.44 9.93
CA GLU A 73 5.64 3.29 9.04
C GLU A 73 4.35 2.80 8.36
N LEU A 74 3.29 2.65 9.15
CA LEU A 74 1.96 2.29 8.63
C LEU A 74 1.45 3.34 7.64
N GLY A 75 1.60 4.63 7.94
CA GLY A 75 1.23 5.75 7.06
C GLY A 75 1.87 5.64 5.69
N ARG A 76 3.21 5.57 5.65
CA ARG A 76 4.01 5.39 4.42
C ARG A 76 3.57 4.18 3.60
N ALA A 77 3.53 3.01 4.22
CA ALA A 77 3.13 1.77 3.56
C ALA A 77 1.71 1.87 2.99
N THR A 78 0.80 2.50 3.73
CA THR A 78 -0.59 2.65 3.31
C THR A 78 -0.74 3.64 2.17
N TRP A 79 -0.06 4.78 2.20
CA TRP A 79 -0.07 5.73 1.08
C TRP A 79 0.50 5.11 -0.18
N LYS A 80 1.58 4.32 -0.08
CA LYS A 80 2.12 3.58 -1.23
C LYS A 80 1.07 2.64 -1.82
N TYR A 81 0.42 1.81 -1.01
CA TYR A 81 -0.66 0.94 -1.48
C TYR A 81 -1.80 1.74 -2.12
N PHE A 82 -2.27 2.77 -1.42
CA PHE A 82 -3.44 3.56 -1.82
C PHE A 82 -3.21 4.24 -3.17
N HIS A 83 -2.11 4.98 -3.33
CA HIS A 83 -1.81 5.65 -4.60
C HIS A 83 -1.52 4.66 -5.73
N THR A 84 -0.89 3.52 -5.45
CA THR A 84 -0.70 2.47 -6.46
C THR A 84 -2.04 1.88 -6.92
N MET A 85 -2.97 1.64 -6.00
CA MET A 85 -4.32 1.16 -6.33
C MET A 85 -5.08 2.16 -7.20
N LEU A 86 -5.03 3.46 -6.84
CA LEU A 86 -5.67 4.52 -7.63
C LEU A 86 -5.05 4.68 -9.02
N ALA A 87 -3.71 4.58 -9.13
CA ALA A 87 -3.00 4.62 -10.40
C ALA A 87 -3.30 3.40 -11.30
N ARG A 88 -3.73 2.27 -10.72
CA ARG A 88 -4.14 1.06 -11.43
C ARG A 88 -5.62 1.04 -11.82
N TYR A 89 -6.41 1.96 -11.27
CA TYR A 89 -7.85 2.04 -11.53
C TYR A 89 -8.15 2.26 -13.03
N PRO A 90 -9.29 1.83 -13.59
CA PRO A 90 -9.60 2.05 -15.01
C PRO A 90 -9.77 3.54 -15.33
N GLU A 91 -9.42 3.96 -16.56
CA GLU A 91 -9.81 5.30 -17.04
C GLU A 91 -11.32 5.42 -17.21
N ASP A 92 -11.96 4.38 -17.77
CA ASP A 92 -13.40 4.32 -18.00
C ASP A 92 -14.03 3.19 -17.16
N PRO A 93 -14.24 3.38 -15.84
CA PRO A 93 -14.79 2.36 -14.95
C PRO A 93 -16.29 2.17 -15.14
N THR A 94 -16.75 0.92 -15.01
CA THR A 94 -18.18 0.60 -14.94
C THR A 94 -18.82 1.14 -13.64
N ASP A 95 -20.14 1.28 -13.60
CA ASP A 95 -20.85 1.72 -12.38
C ASP A 95 -20.55 0.83 -11.17
N GLU A 96 -20.42 -0.47 -11.39
CA GLU A 96 -20.01 -1.43 -10.36
C GLU A 96 -18.59 -1.12 -9.85
N GLN A 97 -17.63 -0.88 -10.73
CA GLN A 97 -16.25 -0.56 -10.36
C GLN A 97 -16.14 0.78 -9.63
N GLN A 98 -16.93 1.78 -10.03
CA GLN A 98 -17.03 3.07 -9.34
C GLN A 98 -17.53 2.88 -7.92
N GLU A 99 -18.59 2.10 -7.77
CA GLU A 99 -19.20 1.85 -6.48
C GLU A 99 -18.34 0.95 -5.58
N THR A 100 -17.59 0.02 -6.17
CA THR A 100 -16.60 -0.81 -5.48
C THR A 100 -15.46 0.04 -4.94
N LEU A 101 -14.88 0.96 -5.73
CA LEU A 101 -13.85 1.88 -5.24
C LEU A 101 -14.38 2.81 -4.14
N ARG A 102 -15.57 3.39 -4.34
CA ARG A 102 -16.23 4.24 -3.35
C ARG A 102 -16.44 3.50 -2.03
N SER A 103 -17.00 2.29 -2.10
CA SER A 103 -17.24 1.44 -0.92
C SER A 103 -15.92 1.09 -0.22
N PHE A 104 -14.90 0.69 -0.99
CA PHE A 104 -13.58 0.39 -0.45
C PHE A 104 -13.02 1.56 0.36
N ILE A 105 -13.08 2.79 -0.14
CA ILE A 105 -12.51 3.96 0.54
C ILE A 105 -13.20 4.25 1.89
N TYR A 106 -14.53 4.16 1.92
CA TYR A 106 -15.28 4.36 3.17
C TYR A 106 -15.03 3.22 4.17
N LEU A 107 -14.97 1.97 3.71
CA LEU A 107 -14.64 0.83 4.57
C LEU A 107 -13.20 0.92 5.10
N PHE A 108 -12.27 1.32 4.23
CA PHE A 108 -10.89 1.59 4.57
C PHE A 108 -10.81 2.67 5.67
N ALA A 109 -11.59 3.75 5.58
CA ALA A 109 -11.64 4.77 6.62
C ALA A 109 -12.17 4.26 7.97
N ARG A 110 -13.01 3.21 7.99
CA ARG A 110 -13.47 2.58 9.23
C ARG A 110 -12.45 1.64 9.85
N LEU A 111 -11.70 0.94 8.99
CA LEU A 111 -10.77 -0.13 9.35
C LEU A 111 -9.30 0.30 9.41
N TYR A 112 -8.99 1.58 9.17
CA TYR A 112 -7.61 2.05 9.20
C TYR A 112 -7.01 1.87 10.62
N PRO A 113 -5.87 1.17 10.80
CA PRO A 113 -5.42 0.72 12.13
C PRO A 113 -5.06 1.80 13.15
N CYS A 114 -4.94 3.06 12.73
CA CYS A 114 -4.83 4.22 13.61
C CYS A 114 -6.20 4.87 13.77
N GLY A 115 -6.91 4.60 14.88
CA GLY A 115 -8.27 5.06 15.11
C GLY A 115 -8.46 6.59 15.07
N GLU A 116 -7.49 7.34 15.60
CA GLU A 116 -7.50 8.81 15.51
C GLU A 116 -7.28 9.29 14.07
N CYS A 117 -6.42 8.61 13.30
CA CYS A 117 -6.19 8.92 11.89
C CYS A 117 -7.44 8.60 11.05
N ALA A 118 -8.08 7.46 11.34
CA ALA A 118 -9.33 7.02 10.74
C ALA A 118 -10.45 8.04 10.96
N SER A 119 -10.59 8.55 12.20
CA SER A 119 -11.57 9.58 12.55
C SER A 119 -11.34 10.89 11.76
N HIS A 120 -10.09 11.36 11.68
CA HIS A 120 -9.76 12.52 10.85
C HIS A 120 -10.08 12.26 9.37
N PHE A 121 -9.75 11.08 8.84
CA PHE A 121 -10.02 10.75 7.45
C PHE A 121 -11.53 10.69 7.15
N GLN A 122 -12.34 10.11 8.04
CA GLN A 122 -13.80 10.19 7.93
C GLN A 122 -14.31 11.64 7.90
N GLY A 123 -13.68 12.53 8.67
CA GLY A 123 -13.94 13.98 8.61
C GLY A 123 -13.67 14.56 7.23
N HIS A 124 -12.53 14.23 6.61
CA HIS A 124 -12.21 14.65 5.25
C HIS A 124 -13.21 14.11 4.23
N LEU A 125 -13.62 12.84 4.33
CA LEU A 125 -14.56 12.21 3.40
C LEU A 125 -15.94 12.89 3.39
N LYS A 126 -16.37 13.45 4.54
CA LYS A 126 -17.62 14.24 4.61
C LYS A 126 -17.54 15.54 3.79
N LYS A 127 -16.36 16.16 3.73
CA LYS A 127 -16.13 17.43 3.03
C LYS A 127 -15.73 17.22 1.56
N TYR A 128 -14.98 16.16 1.29
CA TYR A 128 -14.36 15.87 0.01
C TYR A 128 -14.62 14.40 -0.36
N PRO A 129 -15.83 14.07 -0.82
CA PRO A 129 -16.19 12.70 -1.15
C PRO A 129 -15.30 12.13 -2.27
N PRO A 130 -15.08 10.81 -2.31
CA PRO A 130 -14.24 10.16 -3.31
C PRO A 130 -14.68 10.44 -4.74
N GLN A 131 -13.75 10.88 -5.58
CA GLN A 131 -13.96 11.02 -7.02
C GLN A 131 -13.52 9.71 -7.68
N VAL A 132 -14.46 8.99 -8.29
CA VAL A 132 -14.23 7.62 -8.78
C VAL A 132 -14.59 7.47 -10.26
N SER A 133 -14.85 8.58 -10.97
CA SER A 133 -15.30 8.56 -12.36
C SER A 133 -14.24 8.11 -13.36
N SER A 134 -12.96 8.16 -12.98
CA SER A 134 -11.82 7.72 -13.80
C SER A 134 -10.56 7.56 -12.94
N ARG A 135 -9.52 6.91 -13.47
CA ARG A 135 -8.19 6.84 -12.86
C ARG A 135 -7.64 8.21 -12.53
N ASN A 136 -7.72 9.15 -13.47
CA ASN A 136 -7.22 10.51 -13.28
C ASN A 136 -7.98 11.25 -12.17
N ALA A 137 -9.32 11.14 -12.14
CA ALA A 137 -10.13 11.73 -11.08
C ALA A 137 -9.79 11.12 -9.70
N ALA A 138 -9.66 9.79 -9.65
CA ALA A 138 -9.36 9.05 -8.42
C ALA A 138 -7.96 9.35 -7.88
N SER A 139 -6.94 9.32 -8.74
CA SER A 139 -5.54 9.60 -8.38
C SER A 139 -5.35 11.06 -7.98
N GLY A 140 -5.96 12.00 -8.71
CA GLY A 140 -5.95 13.42 -8.36
C GLY A 140 -6.61 13.69 -7.01
N TRP A 141 -7.77 13.09 -6.76
CA TRP A 141 -8.46 13.18 -5.46
C TRP A 141 -7.62 12.57 -4.33
N GLY A 142 -7.01 11.40 -4.56
CA GLY A 142 -6.12 10.76 -3.57
C GLY A 142 -4.93 11.65 -3.21
N CYS A 143 -4.32 12.32 -4.20
CA CYS A 143 -3.24 13.28 -3.98
C CYS A 143 -3.70 14.49 -3.17
N PHE A 144 -4.86 15.06 -3.52
CA PHE A 144 -5.46 16.17 -2.79
C PHE A 144 -5.68 15.83 -1.31
N ILE A 145 -6.28 14.68 -1.01
CA ILE A 145 -6.49 14.21 0.36
C ILE A 145 -5.17 14.02 1.10
N HIS A 146 -4.16 13.44 0.46
CA HIS A 146 -2.83 13.28 1.06
C HIS A 146 -2.23 14.66 1.42
N ASN A 147 -2.47 15.68 0.59
CA ASN A 147 -2.05 17.05 0.89
C ASN A 147 -2.83 17.72 2.03
N GLU A 148 -4.11 17.40 2.23
CA GLU A 148 -4.84 17.83 3.43
C GLU A 148 -4.17 17.29 4.70
N VAL A 149 -3.78 16.00 4.69
CA VAL A 149 -3.03 15.38 5.80
C VAL A 149 -1.65 16.01 5.96
N ASN A 150 -0.93 16.26 4.86
CA ASN A 150 0.35 16.98 4.91
C ASN A 150 0.19 18.34 5.58
N THR A 151 -0.86 19.10 5.24
CA THR A 151 -1.15 20.40 5.85
C THR A 151 -1.39 20.28 7.35
N MET A 152 -2.21 19.31 7.79
CA MET A 152 -2.44 19.03 9.21
C MET A 152 -1.15 18.72 9.97
N LEU A 153 -0.26 17.96 9.34
CA LEU A 153 1.04 17.57 9.89
C LEU A 153 2.15 18.60 9.63
N LYS A 154 1.83 19.76 9.05
CA LYS A 154 2.78 20.84 8.69
C LYS A 154 3.92 20.36 7.79
N LYS A 155 3.62 19.43 6.89
CA LYS A 155 4.52 18.90 5.85
C LYS A 155 4.36 19.72 4.57
N PRO A 156 5.40 19.77 3.70
CA PRO A 156 5.27 20.48 2.43
C PRO A 156 4.28 19.79 1.50
N ILE A 157 3.55 20.59 0.72
CA ILE A 157 2.58 20.13 -0.25
C ILE A 157 3.28 19.40 -1.41
N PHE A 158 2.66 18.34 -1.89
CA PHE A 158 3.08 17.61 -3.09
C PHE A 158 2.37 18.16 -4.33
N ASP A 159 3.10 18.33 -5.42
CA ASP A 159 2.54 18.76 -6.71
C ASP A 159 1.83 17.58 -7.40
N CYS A 160 0.49 17.59 -7.37
CA CYS A 160 -0.31 16.50 -7.90
C CYS A 160 -0.16 16.26 -9.40
N ASN A 161 0.39 17.21 -10.16
CA ASN A 161 0.70 16.98 -11.58
C ASN A 161 1.80 15.92 -11.78
N LYS A 162 2.58 15.64 -10.74
CA LYS A 162 3.66 14.64 -10.76
C LYS A 162 3.24 13.29 -10.18
N ILE A 163 1.95 13.10 -9.87
CA ILE A 163 1.49 11.90 -9.16
C ILE A 163 1.67 10.63 -10.01
N GLY A 164 1.43 10.70 -11.32
CA GLY A 164 1.57 9.58 -12.24
C GLY A 164 3.01 9.11 -12.41
N ASP A 165 3.97 10.05 -12.46
CA ASP A 165 5.40 9.72 -12.51
C ASP A 165 5.91 9.15 -11.19
N PHE A 166 5.40 9.67 -10.07
CA PHE A 166 5.87 9.29 -8.73
C PHE A 166 5.32 7.93 -8.28
N TYR A 167 4.04 7.69 -8.49
CA TYR A 167 3.41 6.40 -8.28
C TYR A 167 3.18 5.73 -9.63
N ASP A 168 4.27 5.24 -10.23
CA ASP A 168 4.20 4.38 -11.41
C ASP A 168 3.16 3.27 -11.18
N CYS A 169 2.21 3.16 -12.11
CA CYS A 169 1.19 2.14 -12.06
C CYS A 169 1.79 0.73 -12.22
N GLY A 170 3.05 0.59 -12.63
CA GLY A 170 3.67 -0.71 -12.90
C GLY A 170 2.92 -1.47 -14.00
N CYS A 171 2.25 -0.72 -14.88
CA CYS A 171 1.52 -1.27 -15.99
C CYS A 171 2.50 -1.95 -16.95
N ALA A 172 2.14 -3.14 -17.45
CA ALA A 172 2.89 -3.74 -18.54
C ALA A 172 2.87 -2.78 -19.72
N LYS A 173 4.03 -2.50 -20.31
CA LYS A 173 4.08 -1.82 -21.60
C LYS A 173 3.67 -2.85 -22.65
N ASP A 174 2.60 -2.58 -23.36
CA ASP A 174 2.20 -3.41 -24.49
C ASP A 174 3.26 -3.26 -25.59
N GLN A 175 3.76 -4.39 -26.11
CA GLN A 175 4.89 -4.45 -27.06
C GLN A 175 4.60 -3.81 -28.45
N GLU A 176 3.50 -3.09 -28.62
CA GLU A 176 3.03 -2.57 -29.92
C GLU A 176 2.81 -1.05 -29.95
N THR A 177 3.08 -0.30 -28.88
CA THR A 177 2.85 1.17 -28.83
C THR A 177 4.13 2.02 -28.72
N ASP A 178 5.29 1.42 -29.01
CA ASP A 178 6.59 2.08 -28.89
C ASP A 178 6.89 3.10 -30.01
N GLU A 179 6.12 3.14 -31.10
CA GLU A 179 6.42 4.07 -32.22
C GLU A 179 5.74 5.44 -32.08
N GLU A 180 4.56 5.55 -31.46
CA GLU A 180 3.81 6.82 -31.42
C GLU A 180 4.18 7.70 -30.20
N SER A 181 4.65 7.08 -29.10
CA SER A 181 5.01 7.80 -27.87
C SER A 181 6.41 8.43 -27.89
N GLU A 182 7.32 7.91 -28.73
CA GLU A 182 8.64 8.49 -28.98
C GLU A 182 8.53 9.77 -29.85
N GLU A 183 7.59 9.82 -30.80
CA GLU A 183 7.44 10.96 -31.70
C GLU A 183 6.87 12.20 -30.97
N LEU A 184 5.91 12.02 -30.05
CA LEU A 184 5.39 13.13 -29.23
C LEU A 184 6.41 13.70 -28.23
N LYS A 185 7.33 12.87 -27.72
CA LYS A 185 8.44 13.36 -26.87
C LYS A 185 9.48 14.13 -27.67
N SER A 186 9.77 13.71 -28.90
CA SER A 186 10.77 14.35 -29.76
C SER A 186 10.39 15.78 -30.20
N ARG A 187 9.08 16.04 -30.39
CA ARG A 187 8.57 17.36 -30.83
C ARG A 187 8.50 18.44 -29.75
N SER A 188 8.58 18.07 -28.46
CA SER A 188 8.60 19.04 -27.36
C SER A 188 10.00 19.44 -26.89
N HIS A 189 11.06 18.83 -27.45
CA HIS A 189 12.44 18.98 -26.99
C HIS A 189 13.37 19.76 -27.94
N THR A 190 12.81 20.47 -28.93
CA THR A 190 13.57 21.40 -29.78
C THR A 190 13.15 22.84 -29.54
N ASP A 191 13.25 23.30 -28.30
CA ASP A 191 13.79 24.62 -28.02
C ASP A 191 14.24 24.72 -26.56
N SER A 192 15.37 25.39 -26.32
CA SER A 192 16.09 25.60 -25.06
C SER A 192 16.94 24.43 -24.49
N ASP A 193 18.17 24.37 -25.00
CA ASP A 193 19.35 23.88 -24.27
C ASP A 193 19.47 24.56 -22.88
N GLU A 194 19.45 23.79 -21.80
CA GLU A 194 20.61 23.65 -20.90
C GLU A 194 20.36 22.65 -19.77
N ASN A 195 21.25 21.65 -19.71
CA ASN A 195 21.70 20.91 -18.53
C ASN A 195 20.66 20.13 -17.69
N LYS A 196 20.57 18.82 -17.90
CA LYS A 196 20.12 17.88 -16.86
C LYS A 196 20.62 16.45 -17.06
N ASN A 197 21.34 15.96 -16.06
CA ASN A 197 21.60 14.54 -15.83
C ASN A 197 20.27 13.76 -15.77
N ILE A 198 20.11 12.79 -16.68
CA ILE A 198 18.99 11.85 -16.69
C ILE A 198 19.29 10.76 -15.66
N VAL A 199 18.54 10.75 -14.55
CA VAL A 199 18.55 9.63 -13.59
C VAL A 199 17.45 8.66 -14.00
N ALA A 200 17.84 7.46 -14.42
CA ALA A 200 16.94 6.34 -14.63
C ALA A 200 16.15 6.03 -13.35
N SER A 201 14.84 5.86 -13.49
CA SER A 201 13.91 5.56 -12.41
C SER A 201 14.30 4.29 -11.66
N GLN A 202 14.80 4.45 -10.44
CA GLN A 202 15.07 3.34 -9.53
C GLN A 202 13.78 2.89 -8.83
N PRO A 203 13.64 1.58 -8.52
CA PRO A 203 12.51 1.07 -7.75
C PRO A 203 12.40 1.79 -6.40
N VAL A 204 11.17 2.18 -6.04
CA VAL A 204 10.88 2.83 -4.74
C VAL A 204 11.14 1.82 -3.62
N ASP A 205 12.34 1.89 -3.05
CA ASP A 205 12.72 1.18 -1.83
C ASP A 205 11.94 1.79 -0.66
N ILE A 206 11.10 0.98 -0.01
CA ILE A 206 10.28 1.37 1.15
C ILE A 206 11.16 1.94 2.29
N SER A 207 12.44 1.59 2.34
CA SER A 207 13.40 2.12 3.32
C SER A 207 14.04 3.47 2.94
N LYS A 208 13.89 3.92 1.68
CA LYS A 208 14.46 5.18 1.16
C LYS A 208 13.40 6.21 0.80
N GLU A 209 12.19 6.09 1.35
CA GLU A 209 11.31 7.25 1.40
C GLU A 209 12.04 8.32 2.23
N PRO A 210 12.39 9.48 1.66
CA PRO A 210 13.13 10.49 2.41
C PRO A 210 12.33 10.81 3.67
N THR A 211 13.04 10.93 4.79
CA THR A 211 12.59 11.18 6.19
C THR A 211 11.59 12.32 6.40
N THR A 212 11.11 12.92 5.32
CA THR A 212 10.21 14.05 5.28
C THR A 212 8.73 13.69 5.33
N ARG A 213 8.26 12.51 4.86
CA ARG A 213 6.82 12.31 4.63
C ARG A 213 6.39 10.87 4.91
N GLY A 214 5.28 10.76 5.64
CA GLY A 214 4.56 9.55 6.00
C GLY A 214 3.14 9.93 6.34
#